data_AF-A5DW96-F1
#
_entry.id   AF-A5DW96-F1
#
_cell.length_a   1.000
_cell.length_b   1.000
_cell.length_c   1.000
_cell.angle_alpha   90.00
_cell.angle_beta   90.00
_cell.angle_gamma   90.00
#
_symmetry.space_group_name_H-M   'P 1'
#
loop_
_entity.id
_entity.type
_entity.pdbx_description
1 polymer ?
#
loop_
_entity_poly.entity_id
_entity_poly.type
_entity_poly.pdbx_seq_one_letter_code
_entity_poly.pdbx_strand_id
1 'polypeptide(L)'
;MSQYYSTIVPVLLQVSGRPDNEYSARASAYEALSTLVTYSARDTMPIVQNIASEVVSRLESTISMQSQVTTTEDKGNLEELQTNILALLTNVIRKLGADVIGAADNLMERFLNLLGAQEANSLIEEDILISISALSSAIGENFMNYMPAFIPYLTKSLENVESPTCLTATGLVGDLAQNLGLQLGEYLNGLMTILGNNLNNPDVKRELRPVIVSAFGDVASAIGPAFEPYLEYVMNICTAAASIEPEDHSIETTDYIFNLRESVLDCFVGITAGFGEQPEKLYPVVGSILQYIQKVSQDPALSTSESVARSATGLLGDIAAMYPQGQFKAYYEEQWVTDYIKRTRSNGLFDEKTKDAARWAREQQKRQQQIPGLLG
;
A
#
# COMPACT_ATOMS: atom_id res chain seq x y z
N MET A 1 0.36 -11.18 29.45
CA MET A 1 0.77 -12.26 28.52
C MET A 1 2.28 -12.51 28.49
N SER A 2 3.14 -11.49 28.65
CA SER A 2 4.59 -11.61 28.53
C SER A 2 5.22 -12.78 29.29
N GLN A 3 4.81 -13.04 30.54
CA GLN A 3 5.34 -14.14 31.36
C GLN A 3 5.18 -15.55 30.74
N TYR A 4 4.27 -15.71 29.78
CA TYR A 4 4.03 -17.00 29.13
C TYR A 4 4.81 -17.16 27.82
N TYR A 5 5.42 -16.10 27.28
CA TYR A 5 6.16 -16.16 26.00
C TYR A 5 7.34 -17.13 26.07
N SER A 6 8.08 -17.13 27.19
CA SER A 6 9.22 -18.02 27.40
C SER A 6 8.85 -19.51 27.42
N THR A 7 7.56 -19.83 27.63
CA THR A 7 7.05 -21.20 27.65
C THR A 7 6.37 -21.56 26.34
N ILE A 8 5.55 -20.65 25.80
CA ILE A 8 4.73 -20.92 24.60
C ILE A 8 5.60 -20.93 23.34
N VAL A 9 6.52 -19.96 23.19
CA VAL A 9 7.32 -19.82 21.95
C VAL A 9 8.18 -21.06 21.66
N PRO A 10 8.94 -21.63 22.62
CA PRO A 10 9.72 -22.83 22.35
C PRO A 10 8.86 -24.03 21.91
N VAL A 11 7.66 -24.18 22.50
CA VAL A 11 6.73 -25.25 22.12
C VAL A 11 6.23 -25.05 20.69
N LEU A 12 5.85 -23.83 20.31
CA LEU A 12 5.43 -23.54 18.94
C LEU A 12 6.58 -23.68 17.93
N LEU A 13 7.82 -23.33 18.30
CA LEU A 13 9.00 -23.58 17.48
C LEU A 13 9.25 -25.08 17.28
N GLN A 14 9.00 -25.89 18.30
CA GLN A 14 9.08 -27.34 18.19
C GLN A 14 7.99 -27.90 17.27
N VAL A 15 6.74 -27.46 17.41
CA VAL A 15 5.61 -27.92 16.58
C VAL A 15 5.77 -27.49 15.12
N SER A 16 6.25 -26.27 14.87
CA SER A 16 6.54 -25.77 13.52
C SER A 16 7.75 -26.47 12.86
N GLY A 17 8.58 -27.17 13.63
CA GLY A 17 9.71 -27.97 13.15
C GLY A 17 9.37 -29.43 12.78
N ARG A 18 8.09 -29.81 12.79
CA ARG A 18 7.66 -31.16 12.40
C ARG A 18 7.97 -31.47 10.93
N PRO A 19 8.29 -32.75 10.60
CA PRO A 19 8.58 -33.15 9.23
C PRO A 19 7.33 -33.10 8.34
N ASP A 20 6.17 -33.43 8.89
CA ASP A 20 4.86 -33.40 8.24
C ASP A 20 4.06 -32.12 8.60
N ASN A 21 3.08 -31.81 7.76
CA ASN A 21 2.05 -30.79 8.01
C ASN A 21 0.67 -31.45 8.20
N GLU A 22 0.60 -32.61 8.89
CA GLU A 22 -0.66 -33.33 9.08
C GLU A 22 -1.67 -32.45 9.84
N TYR A 23 -2.91 -32.38 9.35
CA TYR A 23 -3.97 -31.49 9.86
C TYR A 23 -3.57 -30.02 9.96
N SER A 24 -2.66 -29.55 9.10
CA SER A 24 -2.16 -28.16 9.09
C SER A 24 -1.48 -27.73 10.40
N ALA A 25 -0.98 -28.68 11.20
CA ALA A 25 -0.39 -28.40 12.51
C ALA A 25 0.85 -27.50 12.42
N ARG A 26 1.67 -27.67 11.37
CA ARG A 26 2.87 -26.88 11.15
C ARG A 26 2.51 -25.45 10.74
N ALA A 27 1.62 -25.30 9.75
CA ALA A 27 1.12 -24.00 9.30
C ALA A 27 0.48 -23.21 10.47
N SER A 28 -0.39 -23.86 11.24
CA SER A 28 -1.04 -23.25 12.42
C SER A 28 -0.04 -22.77 13.48
N ALA A 29 1.08 -23.50 13.65
CA ALA A 29 2.14 -23.08 14.58
C ALA A 29 2.89 -21.83 14.07
N TYR A 30 3.16 -21.72 12.77
CA TYR A 30 3.75 -20.51 12.17
C TYR A 30 2.81 -19.30 12.27
N GLU A 31 1.51 -19.49 12.09
CA GLU A 31 0.51 -18.44 12.26
C GLU A 31 0.39 -17.98 13.73
N ALA A 32 0.41 -18.92 14.68
CA ALA A 32 0.43 -18.60 16.10
C ALA A 32 1.71 -17.84 16.50
N LEU A 33 2.87 -18.24 15.99
CA LEU A 33 4.14 -17.51 16.19
C LEU A 33 4.06 -16.10 15.60
N SER A 34 3.50 -15.95 14.40
CA SER A 34 3.31 -14.67 13.73
C SER A 34 2.47 -13.72 14.58
N THR A 35 1.36 -14.22 15.12
CA THR A 35 0.49 -13.46 16.02
C THR A 35 1.21 -13.04 17.30
N LEU A 36 1.99 -13.95 17.91
CA LEU A 36 2.79 -13.62 19.10
C LEU A 36 3.85 -12.56 18.80
N VAL A 37 4.51 -12.61 17.65
CA VAL A 37 5.48 -11.59 17.24
C VAL A 37 4.80 -10.23 17.07
N THR A 38 3.69 -10.16 16.35
CA THR A 38 2.94 -8.92 16.10
C THR A 38 2.52 -8.23 17.41
N TYR A 39 1.93 -9.00 18.34
CA TYR A 39 1.40 -8.49 19.61
C TYR A 39 2.38 -8.56 20.79
N SER A 40 3.67 -8.83 20.53
CA SER A 40 4.70 -8.89 21.56
C SER A 40 4.91 -7.54 22.25
N ALA A 41 5.21 -7.56 23.55
CA ALA A 41 5.54 -6.38 24.34
C ALA A 41 7.06 -6.16 24.38
N ARG A 42 7.51 -4.94 24.74
CA ARG A 42 8.94 -4.57 24.75
C ARG A 42 9.82 -5.49 25.60
N ASP A 43 9.28 -6.04 26.69
CA ASP A 43 9.97 -6.97 27.58
C ASP A 43 10.18 -8.37 26.95
N THR A 44 9.47 -8.69 25.88
CA THR A 44 9.59 -9.97 25.15
C THR A 44 10.50 -9.90 23.91
N MET A 45 11.11 -8.74 23.62
CA MET A 45 11.96 -8.56 22.43
C MET A 45 13.14 -9.54 22.32
N PRO A 46 13.82 -9.95 23.41
CA PRO A 46 14.85 -10.99 23.31
C PRO A 46 14.32 -12.32 22.77
N ILE A 47 13.05 -12.64 23.05
CA ILE A 47 12.40 -13.85 22.53
C ILE A 47 12.10 -13.68 21.04
N VAL A 48 11.66 -12.50 20.60
CA VAL A 48 11.45 -12.18 19.18
C VAL A 48 12.76 -12.28 18.39
N GLN A 49 13.88 -11.82 18.95
CA GLN A 49 15.20 -11.96 18.33
C GLN A 49 15.61 -13.42 18.17
N ASN A 50 15.34 -14.28 19.17
CA ASN A 50 15.58 -15.71 19.04
C ASN A 50 14.72 -16.35 17.93
N ILE A 51 13.44 -15.94 17.82
CA ILE A 51 12.58 -16.36 16.69
C ILE A 51 13.20 -15.91 15.37
N ALA A 52 13.69 -14.68 15.28
CA ALA A 52 14.32 -14.16 14.05
C ALA A 52 15.49 -15.03 13.60
N SER A 53 16.42 -15.36 14.51
CA SER A 53 17.58 -16.21 14.19
C SER A 53 17.15 -17.61 13.72
N GLU A 54 16.19 -18.22 14.41
CA GLU A 54 15.67 -19.54 14.06
C GLU A 54 14.99 -19.54 12.69
N VAL A 55 14.15 -18.55 12.40
CA VAL A 55 13.39 -18.45 11.14
C VAL A 55 14.32 -18.23 9.95
N VAL A 56 15.35 -17.39 10.10
CA VAL A 56 16.36 -17.20 9.05
C VAL A 56 17.14 -18.49 8.78
N SER A 57 17.53 -19.22 9.83
CA SER A 57 18.21 -20.52 9.70
C SER A 57 17.33 -21.57 8.99
N ARG A 58 16.02 -21.58 9.28
CA ARG A 58 15.06 -22.46 8.61
C ARG A 58 14.91 -22.10 7.15
N LEU A 59 14.81 -20.81 6.82
CA LEU A 59 14.76 -20.35 5.43
C LEU A 59 15.98 -20.85 4.64
N GLU A 60 17.18 -20.77 5.22
CA GLU A 60 18.41 -21.32 4.60
C GLU A 60 18.31 -22.80 4.27
N SER A 61 17.79 -23.56 5.23
CA SER A 61 17.64 -25.00 5.10
C SER A 61 16.69 -25.32 3.95
N THR A 62 15.58 -24.57 3.81
CA THR A 62 14.65 -24.76 2.70
C THR A 62 15.26 -24.40 1.34
N ILE A 63 16.09 -23.35 1.26
CA ILE A 63 16.80 -22.98 0.01
C ILE A 63 17.73 -24.11 -0.42
N SER A 64 18.46 -24.70 0.52
CA SER A 64 19.36 -25.84 0.25
C SER A 64 18.60 -27.07 -0.25
N MET A 65 17.38 -27.28 0.25
CA MET A 65 16.51 -28.40 -0.14
C MET A 65 15.97 -28.27 -1.57
N GLN A 66 15.82 -27.06 -2.14
CA GLN A 66 15.25 -26.87 -3.49
C GLN A 66 15.95 -27.72 -4.56
N SER A 67 17.27 -27.89 -4.46
CA SER A 67 18.06 -28.71 -5.39
C SER A 67 17.81 -30.22 -5.29
N GLN A 68 17.26 -30.69 -4.17
CA GLN A 68 17.05 -32.11 -3.87
C GLN A 68 15.63 -32.56 -4.19
N VAL A 69 14.70 -31.61 -4.31
CA VAL A 69 13.29 -31.90 -4.53
C VAL A 69 13.02 -32.12 -6.02
N THR A 70 12.61 -33.34 -6.37
CA THR A 70 12.38 -33.75 -7.76
C THR A 70 10.91 -33.96 -8.11
N THR A 71 10.06 -34.26 -7.12
CA THR A 71 8.63 -34.53 -7.34
C THR A 71 7.80 -33.24 -7.20
N THR A 72 6.70 -33.14 -7.94
CA THR A 72 5.79 -31.98 -7.86
C THR A 72 5.15 -31.86 -6.47
N GLU A 73 4.85 -32.97 -5.80
CA GLU A 73 4.26 -32.99 -4.47
C GLU A 73 5.26 -32.47 -3.41
N ASP A 74 6.50 -32.94 -3.44
CA ASP A 74 7.53 -32.46 -2.54
C ASP A 74 7.87 -30.97 -2.79
N LYS A 75 7.80 -30.51 -4.05
CA LYS A 75 7.97 -29.08 -4.39
C LYS A 75 6.87 -28.25 -3.75
N GLY A 76 5.61 -28.65 -3.91
CA GLY A 76 4.47 -27.97 -3.29
C GLY A 76 4.57 -27.93 -1.76
N ASN A 77 4.98 -29.03 -1.13
CA ASN A 77 5.19 -29.09 0.32
C ASN A 77 6.32 -28.18 0.81
N LEU A 78 7.39 -28.03 0.02
CA LEU A 78 8.50 -27.11 0.30
C LEU A 78 8.05 -25.65 0.14
N GLU A 79 7.33 -25.34 -0.94
CA GLU A 79 6.77 -24.00 -1.19
C GLU A 79 5.82 -23.58 -0.06
N GLU A 80 4.91 -24.46 0.37
CA GLU A 80 4.03 -24.19 1.52
C GLU A 80 4.83 -23.90 2.79
N LEU A 81 5.91 -24.64 3.05
CA LEU A 81 6.79 -24.38 4.18
C LEU A 81 7.49 -23.02 4.04
N GLN A 82 7.95 -22.67 2.84
CA GLN A 82 8.60 -21.39 2.56
C GLN A 82 7.62 -20.21 2.78
N THR A 83 6.39 -20.30 2.29
CA THR A 83 5.33 -19.32 2.56
C THR A 83 5.11 -19.12 4.07
N ASN A 84 4.98 -20.20 4.85
CA ASN A 84 4.81 -20.12 6.30
C ASN A 84 6.00 -19.44 7.01
N ILE A 85 7.23 -19.73 6.55
CA ILE A 85 8.46 -19.11 7.08
C ILE A 85 8.54 -17.63 6.71
N LEU A 86 8.23 -17.27 5.46
CA LEU A 86 8.25 -15.88 4.96
C LEU A 86 7.18 -15.02 5.65
N ALA A 87 5.99 -15.56 5.89
CA ALA A 87 4.93 -14.88 6.65
C ALA A 87 5.39 -14.54 8.08
N LEU A 88 6.01 -15.49 8.79
CA LEU A 88 6.59 -15.25 10.11
C LEU A 88 7.74 -14.24 10.04
N LEU A 89 8.64 -14.38 9.07
CA LEU A 89 9.78 -13.49 8.88
C LEU A 89 9.35 -12.05 8.59
N THR A 90 8.32 -11.86 7.77
CA THR A 90 7.70 -10.56 7.49
C THR A 90 7.24 -9.88 8.78
N ASN A 91 6.54 -10.62 9.65
CA ASN A 91 6.07 -10.10 10.93
C ASN A 91 7.23 -9.78 11.89
N VAL A 92 8.29 -10.59 11.87
CA VAL A 92 9.52 -10.32 12.62
C VAL A 92 10.19 -9.03 12.12
N ILE A 93 10.33 -8.85 10.80
CA ILE A 93 10.93 -7.65 10.20
C ILE A 93 10.14 -6.41 10.59
N ARG A 94 8.81 -6.44 10.41
CA ARG A 94 7.91 -5.33 10.81
C ARG A 94 8.01 -5.03 12.31
N LYS A 95 8.19 -6.05 13.16
CA LYS A 95 8.27 -5.86 14.60
C LYS A 95 9.58 -5.24 15.06
N LEU A 96 10.69 -5.65 14.45
CA LEU A 96 12.03 -5.16 14.76
C LEU A 96 12.29 -3.78 14.16
N GLY A 97 11.68 -3.44 13.01
CA GLY A 97 11.90 -2.16 12.35
C GLY A 97 13.38 -1.95 12.02
N ALA A 98 13.92 -0.78 12.32
CA ALA A 98 15.31 -0.43 12.01
C ALA A 98 16.38 -1.37 12.64
N ASP A 99 16.03 -2.15 13.67
CA ASP A 99 16.95 -3.13 14.27
C ASP A 99 17.36 -4.24 13.28
N VAL A 100 16.63 -4.42 12.17
CA VAL A 100 16.98 -5.42 11.14
C VAL A 100 18.11 -4.99 10.19
N ILE A 101 18.58 -3.74 10.24
CA ILE A 101 19.60 -3.22 9.32
C ILE A 101 20.85 -4.13 9.30
N GLY A 102 21.30 -4.61 10.47
CA GLY A 102 22.47 -5.50 10.55
C GLY A 102 22.29 -6.87 9.90
N ALA A 103 21.05 -7.28 9.59
CA ALA A 103 20.71 -8.51 8.90
C ALA A 103 20.21 -8.29 7.47
N ALA A 104 20.08 -7.03 7.00
CA ALA A 104 19.45 -6.69 5.73
C ALA A 104 20.16 -7.34 4.52
N ASP A 105 21.50 -7.33 4.49
CA ASP A 105 22.29 -7.98 3.43
C ASP A 105 21.96 -9.48 3.34
N ASN A 106 21.96 -10.15 4.49
CA ASN A 106 21.71 -11.59 4.55
C ASN A 106 20.26 -11.94 4.18
N LEU A 107 19.29 -11.08 4.54
CA LEU A 107 17.89 -11.26 4.15
C LEU A 107 17.71 -11.08 2.65
N MET A 108 18.27 -10.00 2.07
CA MET A 108 18.15 -9.73 0.64
C MET A 108 18.85 -10.79 -0.21
N GLU A 109 20.02 -11.28 0.21
CA GLU A 109 20.68 -12.40 -0.47
C GLU A 109 19.74 -13.62 -0.57
N ARG A 110 19.06 -13.98 0.51
CA ARG A 110 18.11 -15.10 0.54
C ARG A 110 16.87 -14.83 -0.31
N PHE A 111 16.30 -13.62 -0.24
CA PHE A 111 15.13 -13.26 -1.05
C PHE A 111 15.45 -13.27 -2.54
N LEU A 112 16.60 -12.74 -2.95
CA LEU A 112 17.05 -12.77 -4.35
C LEU A 112 17.37 -14.20 -4.81
N ASN A 113 17.98 -15.03 -3.96
CA ASN A 113 18.19 -16.44 -4.25
C ASN A 113 16.87 -17.18 -4.47
N LEU A 114 15.87 -16.93 -3.61
CA LEU A 114 14.54 -17.50 -3.78
C LEU A 114 13.91 -17.02 -5.09
N LEU A 115 13.89 -15.71 -5.38
CA LEU A 115 13.34 -15.17 -6.64
C LEU A 115 14.06 -15.73 -7.87
N GLY A 116 15.38 -15.91 -7.82
CA GLY A 116 16.19 -16.47 -8.89
C GLY A 116 15.97 -17.97 -9.15
N ALA A 117 15.56 -18.71 -8.12
CA ALA A 117 15.29 -20.15 -8.21
C ALA A 117 13.86 -20.48 -8.69
N GLN A 118 12.97 -19.49 -8.83
CA GLN A 118 11.57 -19.74 -9.14
C GLN A 118 11.32 -20.19 -10.58
N GLU A 119 10.46 -21.22 -10.71
CA GLU A 119 9.80 -21.56 -11.97
C GLU A 119 8.66 -20.58 -12.27
N ALA A 120 8.12 -20.60 -13.49
CA ALA A 120 7.00 -19.73 -13.85
C ALA A 120 5.76 -20.03 -12.99
N ASN A 121 5.10 -18.99 -12.46
CA ASN A 121 3.90 -19.06 -11.62
C ASN A 121 4.10 -19.71 -10.24
N SER A 122 5.28 -19.58 -9.66
CA SER A 122 5.49 -20.01 -8.27
C SER A 122 4.60 -19.26 -7.30
N LEU A 123 3.99 -20.00 -6.37
CA LEU A 123 3.09 -19.46 -5.35
C LEU A 123 3.82 -18.62 -4.29
N ILE A 124 5.12 -18.83 -4.11
CA ILE A 124 5.89 -18.13 -3.07
C ILE A 124 6.38 -16.75 -3.50
N GLU A 125 6.31 -16.42 -4.79
CA GLU A 125 6.83 -15.14 -5.32
C GLU A 125 6.17 -13.96 -4.61
N GLU A 126 4.86 -14.05 -4.37
CA GLU A 126 4.09 -13.06 -3.62
C GLU A 126 4.62 -12.84 -2.20
N ASP A 127 4.81 -13.92 -1.43
CA ASP A 127 5.33 -13.85 -0.05
C ASP A 127 6.75 -13.27 0.01
N ILE A 128 7.58 -13.53 -1.01
CA ILE A 128 8.91 -12.94 -1.10
C ILE A 128 8.81 -11.44 -1.33
N LEU A 129 7.96 -10.98 -2.26
CA LEU A 129 7.76 -9.55 -2.50
C LEU A 129 7.19 -8.83 -1.26
N ILE A 130 6.27 -9.45 -0.52
CA ILE A 130 5.75 -8.93 0.76
C ILE A 130 6.88 -8.81 1.79
N SER A 131 7.76 -9.82 1.88
CA SER A 131 8.91 -9.80 2.78
C SER A 131 9.91 -8.69 2.42
N ILE A 132 10.12 -8.46 1.12
CA ILE A 132 10.97 -7.37 0.60
C ILE A 132 10.34 -6.00 0.89
N SER A 133 9.03 -5.83 0.70
CA SER A 133 8.30 -4.61 1.09
C SER A 133 8.48 -4.30 2.58
N ALA A 134 8.32 -5.31 3.44
CA ALA A 134 8.52 -5.15 4.88
C ALA A 134 9.96 -4.75 5.22
N LEU A 135 10.96 -5.32 4.54
CA LEU A 135 12.36 -4.97 4.74
C LEU A 135 12.66 -3.53 4.28
N SER A 136 12.18 -3.15 3.10
CA SER A 136 12.28 -1.78 2.57
C SER A 136 11.71 -0.77 3.56
N SER A 137 10.52 -1.05 4.11
CA SER A 137 9.88 -0.21 5.13
C SER A 137 10.66 -0.14 6.44
N ALA A 138 11.37 -1.22 6.81
CA ALA A 138 12.13 -1.28 8.06
C ALA A 138 13.46 -0.49 7.98
N ILE A 139 14.09 -0.45 6.81
CA ILE A 139 15.44 0.14 6.64
C ILE A 139 15.46 1.45 5.85
N GLY A 140 14.33 1.83 5.25
CA GLY A 140 14.13 3.09 4.52
C GLY A 140 15.13 3.24 3.37
N GLU A 141 15.73 4.42 3.26
CA GLU A 141 16.69 4.78 2.20
C GLU A 141 17.85 3.79 2.03
N ASN A 142 18.24 3.05 3.09
CA ASN A 142 19.30 2.04 3.00
C ASN A 142 18.95 0.89 2.03
N PHE A 143 17.67 0.72 1.69
CA PHE A 143 17.21 -0.27 0.73
C PHE A 143 17.71 0.02 -0.70
N MET A 144 18.10 1.26 -1.02
CA MET A 144 18.66 1.62 -2.34
C MET A 144 19.84 0.73 -2.74
N ASN A 145 20.63 0.24 -1.78
CA ASN A 145 21.76 -0.65 -2.04
C ASN A 145 21.37 -1.95 -2.75
N TYR A 146 20.12 -2.39 -2.62
CA TYR A 146 19.62 -3.63 -3.20
C TYR A 146 18.81 -3.42 -4.49
N MET A 147 18.42 -2.18 -4.79
CA MET A 147 17.61 -1.85 -5.98
C MET A 147 18.21 -2.34 -7.30
N PRO A 148 19.52 -2.20 -7.59
CA PRO A 148 20.10 -2.70 -8.84
C PRO A 148 19.90 -4.20 -9.07
N ALA A 149 19.98 -5.00 -7.99
CA ALA A 149 19.79 -6.44 -8.07
C ALA A 149 18.31 -6.84 -8.05
N PHE A 150 17.47 -6.06 -7.36
CA PHE A 150 16.05 -6.36 -7.18
C PHE A 150 15.17 -5.91 -8.36
N ILE A 151 15.49 -4.78 -9.00
CA ILE A 151 14.63 -4.16 -10.03
C ILE A 151 14.24 -5.10 -11.19
N PRO A 152 15.10 -6.03 -11.69
CA PRO A 152 14.69 -6.93 -12.77
C PRO A 152 13.58 -7.89 -12.35
N TYR A 153 13.56 -8.32 -11.08
CA TYR A 153 12.52 -9.19 -10.53
C TYR A 153 11.21 -8.42 -10.38
N LEU A 154 11.26 -7.21 -9.82
CA LEU A 154 10.07 -6.35 -9.69
C LEU A 154 9.43 -6.06 -11.06
N THR A 155 10.23 -5.67 -12.05
CA THR A 155 9.75 -5.42 -13.42
C THR A 155 9.09 -6.65 -14.02
N LYS A 156 9.71 -7.84 -13.89
CA LYS A 156 9.14 -9.09 -14.37
C LYS A 156 7.77 -9.39 -13.72
N SER A 157 7.63 -9.18 -12.42
CA SER A 157 6.36 -9.40 -11.71
C SER A 157 5.29 -8.38 -12.13
N LEU A 158 5.66 -7.13 -12.38
CA LEU A 158 4.75 -6.09 -12.87
C LEU A 158 4.26 -6.35 -14.29
N GLU A 159 5.11 -6.88 -15.17
CA GLU A 159 4.75 -7.19 -16.56
C GLU A 159 3.85 -8.43 -16.68
N ASN A 160 3.83 -9.30 -15.66
CA ASN A 160 3.00 -10.51 -15.64
C ASN A 160 1.59 -10.24 -15.08
N VAL A 161 0.76 -9.51 -15.83
CA VAL A 161 -0.58 -9.05 -15.41
C VAL A 161 -1.58 -10.17 -15.07
N GLU A 162 -1.35 -11.39 -15.56
CA GLU A 162 -2.18 -12.55 -15.26
C GLU A 162 -1.88 -13.14 -13.86
N SER A 163 -0.68 -12.90 -13.34
CA SER A 163 -0.26 -13.41 -12.04
C SER A 163 -0.85 -12.60 -10.89
N PRO A 164 -1.36 -13.23 -9.81
CA PRO A 164 -1.70 -12.54 -8.56
C PRO A 164 -0.55 -11.68 -8.02
N THR A 165 0.69 -12.10 -8.23
CA THR A 165 1.91 -11.38 -7.83
C THR A 165 1.98 -9.96 -8.41
N CYS A 166 1.34 -9.69 -9.55
CA CYS A 166 1.32 -8.35 -10.15
C CYS A 166 0.64 -7.31 -9.24
N LEU A 167 -0.39 -7.71 -8.47
CA LEU A 167 -1.04 -6.85 -7.48
C LEU A 167 -0.05 -6.45 -6.39
N THR A 168 0.64 -7.45 -5.83
CA THR A 168 1.63 -7.27 -4.76
C THR A 168 2.83 -6.47 -5.24
N ALA A 169 3.31 -6.73 -6.45
CA ALA A 169 4.38 -5.96 -7.09
C ALA A 169 3.98 -4.49 -7.29
N THR A 170 2.72 -4.22 -7.67
CA THR A 170 2.20 -2.85 -7.82
C THR A 170 2.16 -2.11 -6.48
N GLY A 171 1.67 -2.77 -5.42
CA GLY A 171 1.70 -2.19 -4.07
C GLY A 171 3.13 -1.89 -3.59
N LEU A 172 4.07 -2.79 -3.88
CA LEU A 172 5.48 -2.60 -3.55
C LEU A 172 6.11 -1.39 -4.26
N VAL A 173 5.64 -0.98 -5.44
CA VAL A 173 6.10 0.28 -6.07
C VAL A 173 5.72 1.49 -5.20
N GLY A 174 4.51 1.50 -4.64
CA GLY A 174 4.07 2.52 -3.69
C GLY A 174 4.93 2.53 -2.42
N ASP A 175 5.14 1.36 -1.81
CA ASP A 175 5.99 1.21 -0.63
C ASP A 175 7.43 1.69 -0.89
N LEU A 176 8.02 1.32 -2.03
CA LEU A 176 9.35 1.76 -2.42
C LEU A 176 9.41 3.28 -2.59
N ALA A 177 8.40 3.89 -3.21
CA ALA A 177 8.33 5.32 -3.33
C ALA A 177 8.30 5.99 -1.95
N GLN A 178 7.44 5.54 -1.03
CA GLN A 178 7.35 6.08 0.32
C GLN A 178 8.67 5.96 1.11
N ASN A 179 9.40 4.85 0.92
CA ASN A 179 10.62 4.57 1.68
C ASN A 179 11.89 5.19 1.08
N LEU A 180 11.93 5.42 -0.24
CA LEU A 180 13.12 5.89 -0.97
C LEU A 180 12.98 7.32 -1.48
N GLY A 181 11.76 7.85 -1.57
CA GLY A 181 11.46 9.20 -2.04
C GLY A 181 12.13 9.51 -3.37
N LEU A 182 12.86 10.63 -3.42
CA LEU A 182 13.57 11.10 -4.62
C LEU A 182 14.69 10.17 -5.09
N GLN A 183 15.19 9.26 -4.23
CA GLN A 183 16.25 8.32 -4.62
C GLN A 183 15.75 7.26 -5.62
N LEU A 184 14.44 7.02 -5.67
CA LEU A 184 13.82 6.12 -6.66
C LEU A 184 13.90 6.66 -8.10
N GLY A 185 14.31 7.93 -8.29
CA GLY A 185 14.20 8.66 -9.56
C GLY A 185 14.78 7.96 -10.79
N GLU A 186 15.86 7.19 -10.67
CA GLU A 186 16.46 6.46 -11.80
C GLU A 186 15.59 5.30 -12.30
N TYR A 187 14.79 4.70 -11.41
CA TYR A 187 13.90 3.56 -11.71
C TYR A 187 12.48 4.01 -12.01
N LEU A 188 12.08 5.17 -11.49
CA LEU A 188 10.69 5.62 -11.50
C LEU A 188 10.07 5.70 -12.90
N ASN A 189 10.81 6.21 -13.89
CA ASN A 189 10.30 6.30 -15.28
C ASN A 189 9.91 4.93 -15.85
N GLY A 190 10.73 3.90 -15.60
CA GLY A 190 10.46 2.53 -16.03
C GLY A 190 9.22 1.97 -15.33
N LEU A 191 9.15 2.12 -14.01
CA LEU A 191 8.03 1.65 -13.20
C LEU A 191 6.71 2.32 -13.61
N MET A 192 6.68 3.66 -13.72
CA MET A 192 5.49 4.40 -14.14
C MET A 192 5.02 4.02 -15.56
N THR A 193 5.96 3.74 -16.46
CA THR A 193 5.63 3.27 -17.82
C THR A 193 4.95 1.90 -17.78
N ILE A 194 5.46 0.96 -16.99
CA ILE A 194 4.86 -0.38 -16.85
C ILE A 194 3.45 -0.26 -16.25
N LEU A 195 3.28 0.51 -15.17
CA LEU A 195 1.98 0.73 -14.54
C LEU A 195 0.95 1.35 -15.50
N GLY A 196 1.37 2.36 -16.28
CA GLY A 196 0.51 2.98 -17.30
C GLY A 196 0.13 2.01 -18.43
N ASN A 197 1.06 1.16 -18.87
CA ASN A 197 0.79 0.14 -19.89
C ASN A 197 -0.18 -0.92 -19.38
N ASN A 198 -0.05 -1.36 -18.13
CA ASN A 198 -0.93 -2.36 -17.51
C ASN A 198 -2.39 -1.91 -17.49
N LEU A 199 -2.67 -0.62 -17.28
CA LEU A 199 -4.04 -0.08 -17.32
C LEU A 199 -4.70 -0.17 -18.70
N ASN A 200 -3.89 -0.20 -19.76
CA ASN A 200 -4.35 -0.30 -21.15
C ASN A 200 -4.31 -1.74 -21.68
N ASN A 201 -3.82 -2.69 -20.89
CA ASN A 201 -3.73 -4.09 -21.28
C ASN A 201 -5.13 -4.75 -21.21
N PRO A 202 -5.63 -5.36 -22.31
CA PRO A 202 -6.94 -6.01 -22.32
C PRO A 202 -7.04 -7.23 -21.40
N ASP A 203 -5.91 -7.88 -21.11
CA ASP A 203 -5.82 -9.09 -20.28
C ASP A 203 -5.64 -8.76 -18.79
N VAL A 204 -5.61 -7.47 -18.43
CA VAL A 204 -5.44 -7.03 -17.05
C VAL A 204 -6.65 -7.40 -16.19
N LYS A 205 -6.40 -8.00 -15.03
CA LYS A 205 -7.43 -8.22 -14.02
C LYS A 205 -8.00 -6.88 -13.56
N ARG A 206 -9.33 -6.78 -13.46
CA ARG A 206 -10.01 -5.54 -13.07
C ARG A 206 -9.51 -5.05 -11.70
N GLU A 207 -9.21 -5.97 -10.79
CA GLU A 207 -8.70 -5.71 -9.44
C GLU A 207 -7.34 -5.02 -9.42
N LEU A 208 -6.56 -5.06 -10.52
CA LEU A 208 -5.27 -4.37 -10.60
C LEU A 208 -5.43 -2.86 -10.81
N ARG A 209 -6.52 -2.42 -11.44
CA ARG A 209 -6.71 -1.00 -11.77
C ARG A 209 -6.76 -0.10 -10.52
N PRO A 210 -7.54 -0.43 -9.48
CA PRO A 210 -7.53 0.36 -8.24
C PRO A 210 -6.13 0.40 -7.60
N VAL A 211 -5.41 -0.72 -7.57
CA VAL A 211 -4.08 -0.81 -6.96
C VAL A 211 -3.07 0.08 -7.69
N ILE A 212 -3.10 0.11 -9.04
CA ILE A 212 -2.26 1.01 -9.84
C ILE A 212 -2.59 2.48 -9.54
N VAL A 213 -3.88 2.82 -9.47
CA VAL A 213 -4.33 4.20 -9.22
C VAL A 213 -3.89 4.66 -7.84
N SER A 214 -4.03 3.84 -6.80
CA SER A 214 -3.52 4.13 -5.46
C SER A 214 -1.99 4.29 -5.45
N ALA A 215 -1.26 3.40 -6.13
CA ALA A 215 0.20 3.48 -6.22
C ALA A 215 0.69 4.80 -6.85
N PHE A 216 -0.05 5.38 -7.82
CA PHE A 216 0.29 6.71 -8.34
C PHE A 216 0.17 7.81 -7.27
N GLY A 217 -0.83 7.71 -6.39
CA GLY A 217 -0.96 8.60 -5.24
C GLY A 217 0.22 8.48 -4.28
N ASP A 218 0.60 7.25 -3.94
CA ASP A 218 1.74 6.98 -3.06
C ASP A 218 3.03 7.58 -3.64
N VAL A 219 3.29 7.31 -4.92
CA VAL A 219 4.43 7.89 -5.64
C VAL A 219 4.39 9.42 -5.61
N ALA A 220 3.24 10.03 -5.92
CA ALA A 220 3.10 11.49 -5.95
C ALA A 220 3.38 12.12 -4.58
N SER A 221 2.86 11.51 -3.51
CA SER A 221 3.10 11.98 -2.13
C SER A 221 4.56 11.87 -1.71
N ALA A 222 5.27 10.85 -2.19
CA ALA A 222 6.64 10.57 -1.79
C ALA A 222 7.69 11.42 -2.53
N ILE A 223 7.48 11.70 -3.83
CA ILE A 223 8.44 12.46 -4.64
C ILE A 223 8.05 13.93 -4.80
N GLY A 224 6.84 14.29 -4.36
CA GLY A 224 6.32 15.66 -4.38
C GLY A 224 6.34 16.28 -5.78
N PRO A 225 6.86 17.50 -5.96
CA PRO A 225 6.86 18.19 -7.25
C PRO A 225 7.63 17.49 -8.37
N ALA A 226 8.49 16.51 -8.07
CA ALA A 226 9.13 15.67 -9.09
C ALA A 226 8.11 14.80 -9.85
N PHE A 227 6.87 14.70 -9.37
CA PHE A 227 5.76 14.01 -10.03
C PHE A 227 5.14 14.81 -11.18
N GLU A 228 5.46 16.10 -11.33
CA GLU A 228 4.91 17.00 -12.35
C GLU A 228 4.90 16.40 -13.78
N PRO A 229 5.95 15.69 -14.26
CA PRO A 229 5.94 15.08 -15.59
C PRO A 229 4.84 14.02 -15.80
N TYR A 230 4.32 13.42 -14.73
CA TYR A 230 3.29 12.38 -14.79
C TYR A 230 1.88 12.92 -14.51
N LEU A 231 1.77 14.16 -14.01
CA LEU A 231 0.53 14.71 -13.44
C LEU A 231 -0.63 14.68 -14.45
N GLU A 232 -0.43 15.21 -15.65
CA GLU A 232 -1.48 15.27 -16.68
C GLU A 232 -1.98 13.86 -17.06
N TYR A 233 -1.04 12.93 -17.26
CA TYR A 233 -1.35 11.55 -17.61
C TYR A 233 -2.16 10.85 -16.52
N VAL A 234 -1.73 10.98 -15.25
CA VAL A 234 -2.41 10.35 -14.11
C VAL A 234 -3.77 10.98 -13.85
N MET A 235 -3.94 12.30 -14.04
CA MET A 235 -5.24 12.96 -13.94
C MET A 235 -6.23 12.45 -15.00
N ASN A 236 -5.76 12.19 -16.22
CA ASN A 236 -6.59 11.61 -17.28
C ASN A 236 -7.02 10.18 -16.93
N ILE A 237 -6.12 9.35 -16.40
CA ILE A 237 -6.44 8.01 -15.89
C ILE A 237 -7.50 8.08 -14.80
N CYS A 238 -7.30 8.93 -13.80
CA CYS A 238 -8.23 9.09 -12.68
C CYS A 238 -9.62 9.52 -13.15
N THR A 239 -9.68 10.44 -14.12
CA THR A 239 -10.95 10.92 -14.70
C THR A 239 -11.68 9.80 -15.46
N ALA A 240 -10.94 8.99 -16.22
CA ALA A 240 -11.50 7.83 -16.92
C ALA A 240 -12.01 6.77 -15.93
N ALA A 241 -11.21 6.43 -14.92
CA ALA A 241 -11.57 5.46 -13.87
C ALA A 241 -12.81 5.90 -13.07
N ALA A 242 -12.89 7.18 -12.70
CA ALA A 242 -14.03 7.77 -12.01
C ALA A 242 -15.33 7.74 -12.82
N SER A 243 -15.24 7.61 -14.15
CA SER A 243 -16.37 7.62 -15.07
C SER A 243 -16.80 6.23 -15.54
N ILE A 244 -16.15 5.17 -15.04
CA ILE A 244 -16.57 3.80 -15.32
C ILE A 244 -17.91 3.56 -14.63
N GLU A 245 -18.88 3.12 -15.43
CA GLU A 245 -20.19 2.69 -14.97
C GLU A 245 -20.21 1.18 -14.78
N PRO A 246 -20.97 0.66 -13.80
CA PRO A 246 -21.08 -0.76 -13.56
C PRO A 246 -21.73 -1.46 -14.77
N GLU A 247 -21.12 -2.56 -15.23
CA GLU A 247 -21.64 -3.37 -16.35
C GLU A 247 -22.90 -4.14 -15.95
N ASP A 248 -23.02 -4.49 -14.67
CA ASP A 248 -24.17 -5.16 -14.07
C ASP A 248 -24.39 -4.71 -12.62
N HIS A 249 -25.47 -5.20 -12.01
CA HIS A 249 -25.80 -4.93 -10.61
C HIS A 249 -25.36 -6.05 -9.65
N SER A 250 -24.33 -6.82 -10.03
CA SER A 250 -23.76 -7.82 -9.12
C SER A 250 -23.04 -7.13 -7.96
N ILE A 251 -22.93 -7.84 -6.83
CA ILE A 251 -22.19 -7.36 -5.65
C ILE A 251 -20.72 -7.15 -6.03
N GLU A 252 -20.12 -8.10 -6.76
CA GLU A 252 -18.73 -8.02 -7.19
C GLU A 252 -18.44 -6.79 -8.06
N THR A 253 -19.30 -6.50 -9.05
CA THR A 253 -19.15 -5.31 -9.89
C THR A 253 -19.32 -4.03 -9.08
N THR A 254 -20.27 -4.02 -8.15
CA THR A 254 -20.51 -2.86 -7.27
C THR A 254 -19.31 -2.60 -6.36
N ASP A 255 -18.76 -3.63 -5.73
CA ASP A 255 -17.59 -3.55 -4.85
C ASP A 255 -16.34 -3.12 -5.64
N TYR A 256 -16.16 -3.66 -6.85
CA TYR A 256 -15.07 -3.25 -7.74
C TYR A 256 -15.17 -1.75 -8.11
N ILE A 257 -16.34 -1.27 -8.52
CA ILE A 257 -16.54 0.15 -8.87
C ILE A 257 -16.34 1.04 -7.65
N PHE A 258 -16.80 0.61 -6.48
CA PHE A 258 -16.55 1.31 -5.22
C PHE A 258 -15.04 1.43 -4.96
N ASN A 259 -14.30 0.32 -4.98
CA ASN A 259 -12.85 0.29 -4.74
C ASN A 259 -12.08 1.13 -5.76
N LEU A 260 -12.49 1.11 -7.04
CA LEU A 260 -11.88 1.93 -8.08
C LEU A 260 -12.11 3.43 -7.80
N ARG A 261 -13.33 3.83 -7.43
CA ARG A 261 -13.62 5.23 -7.10
C ARG A 261 -12.90 5.66 -5.82
N GLU A 262 -12.84 4.81 -4.80
CA GLU A 262 -12.04 5.08 -3.60
C GLU A 262 -10.56 5.28 -3.94
N SER A 263 -9.97 4.42 -4.78
CA SER A 263 -8.57 4.58 -5.21
C SER A 263 -8.29 5.88 -5.95
N VAL A 264 -9.25 6.39 -6.75
CA VAL A 264 -9.14 7.71 -7.40
C VAL A 264 -9.06 8.83 -6.36
N LEU A 265 -9.87 8.74 -5.30
CA LEU A 265 -9.81 9.70 -4.21
C LEU A 265 -8.46 9.64 -3.48
N ASP A 266 -7.97 8.45 -3.18
CA ASP A 266 -6.66 8.25 -2.53
C ASP A 266 -5.51 8.77 -3.41
N CYS A 267 -5.59 8.58 -4.73
CA CYS A 267 -4.65 9.17 -5.67
C CYS A 267 -4.63 10.70 -5.60
N PHE A 268 -5.80 11.34 -5.55
CA PHE A 268 -5.88 12.79 -5.40
C PHE A 268 -5.39 13.29 -4.03
N VAL A 269 -5.58 12.52 -2.96
CA VAL A 269 -4.97 12.80 -1.65
C VAL A 269 -3.45 12.79 -1.77
N GLY A 270 -2.88 11.73 -2.38
CA GLY A 270 -1.44 11.60 -2.56
C GLY A 270 -0.83 12.72 -3.43
N ILE A 271 -1.48 13.04 -4.55
CA ILE A 271 -1.10 14.17 -5.41
C ILE A 271 -1.17 15.50 -4.64
N THR A 272 -2.27 15.77 -3.94
CA THR A 272 -2.42 17.05 -3.24
C THR A 272 -1.38 17.20 -2.12
N ALA A 273 -1.11 16.12 -1.38
CA ALA A 273 -0.06 16.09 -0.36
C ALA A 273 1.33 16.34 -0.97
N GLY A 274 1.67 15.68 -2.08
CA GLY A 274 2.96 15.83 -2.74
C GLY A 274 3.24 17.25 -3.27
N PHE A 275 2.20 17.96 -3.71
CA PHE A 275 2.32 19.33 -4.22
C PHE A 275 2.05 20.41 -3.15
N GLY A 276 1.93 20.06 -1.88
CA GLY A 276 1.59 20.98 -0.79
C GLY A 276 2.46 22.24 -0.74
N GLU A 277 3.77 22.09 -0.99
CA GLU A 277 4.76 23.18 -0.99
C GLU A 277 4.86 23.94 -2.34
N GLN A 278 4.26 23.41 -3.41
CA GLN A 278 4.26 24.03 -4.76
C GLN A 278 2.84 24.03 -5.36
N PRO A 279 1.88 24.72 -4.70
CA PRO A 279 0.47 24.74 -5.10
C PRO A 279 0.27 25.34 -6.50
N GLU A 280 1.19 26.16 -7.00
CA GLU A 280 1.14 26.71 -8.36
C GLU A 280 1.18 25.64 -9.45
N LYS A 281 1.87 24.52 -9.21
CA LYS A 281 1.97 23.40 -10.15
C LYS A 281 0.72 22.52 -10.16
N LEU A 282 0.05 22.40 -9.01
CA LEU A 282 -1.20 21.65 -8.89
C LEU A 282 -2.40 22.44 -9.43
N TYR A 283 -2.33 23.77 -9.42
CA TYR A 283 -3.45 24.67 -9.74
C TYR A 283 -4.25 24.28 -11.01
N PRO A 284 -3.65 23.88 -12.14
CA PRO A 284 -4.38 23.54 -13.36
C PRO A 284 -5.36 22.36 -13.19
N VAL A 285 -5.13 21.47 -12.22
CA VAL A 285 -5.90 20.22 -12.06
C VAL A 285 -6.83 20.21 -10.85
N VAL A 286 -6.71 21.20 -9.94
CA VAL A 286 -7.53 21.29 -8.72
C VAL A 286 -9.03 21.34 -9.02
N GLY A 287 -9.43 22.01 -10.09
CA GLY A 287 -10.84 22.06 -10.51
C GLY A 287 -11.43 20.66 -10.73
N SER A 288 -10.67 19.75 -11.35
CA SER A 288 -11.09 18.36 -11.60
C SER A 288 -11.19 17.56 -10.29
N ILE A 289 -10.24 17.76 -9.37
CA ILE A 289 -10.25 17.13 -8.04
C ILE A 289 -11.50 17.56 -7.27
N LEU A 290 -11.77 18.87 -7.23
CA LEU A 290 -12.96 19.44 -6.61
C LEU A 290 -14.25 18.90 -7.24
N GLN A 291 -14.35 18.85 -8.57
CA GLN A 291 -15.51 18.24 -9.24
C GLN A 291 -15.71 16.78 -8.86
N TYR A 292 -14.62 16.02 -8.67
CA TYR A 292 -14.71 14.64 -8.22
C TYR A 292 -15.22 14.53 -6.78
N ILE A 293 -14.75 15.37 -5.85
CA ILE A 293 -15.26 15.42 -4.48
C ILE A 293 -16.76 15.72 -4.46
N GLN A 294 -17.23 16.61 -5.35
CA GLN A 294 -18.66 16.88 -5.48
C GLN A 294 -19.44 15.62 -5.87
N LYS A 295 -18.95 14.84 -6.84
CA LYS A 295 -19.56 13.55 -7.22
C LYS A 295 -19.58 12.57 -6.03
N VAL A 296 -18.46 12.44 -5.32
CA VAL A 296 -18.35 11.61 -4.10
C VAL A 296 -19.40 12.02 -3.06
N SER A 297 -19.64 13.32 -2.88
CA SER A 297 -20.62 13.83 -1.91
C SER A 297 -22.08 13.51 -2.27
N GLN A 298 -22.35 13.26 -3.56
CA GLN A 298 -23.69 12.98 -4.10
C GLN A 298 -23.96 11.47 -4.22
N ASP A 299 -22.92 10.64 -4.31
CA ASP A 299 -23.02 9.19 -4.34
C ASP A 299 -23.28 8.64 -2.90
N PRO A 300 -24.42 7.98 -2.65
CA PRO A 300 -24.74 7.45 -1.32
C PRO A 300 -23.78 6.35 -0.85
N ALA A 301 -23.28 5.51 -1.75
CA ALA A 301 -22.37 4.42 -1.39
C ALA A 301 -21.02 5.00 -0.93
N LEU A 302 -20.48 5.96 -1.67
CA LEU A 302 -19.22 6.61 -1.35
C LEU A 302 -19.33 7.54 -0.14
N SER A 303 -20.34 8.42 -0.11
CA SER A 303 -20.44 9.45 0.94
C SER A 303 -20.73 8.93 2.34
N THR A 304 -21.20 7.68 2.47
CA THR A 304 -21.44 7.00 3.74
C THR A 304 -20.26 6.13 4.20
N SER A 305 -19.29 5.86 3.31
CA SER A 305 -18.05 5.20 3.71
C SER A 305 -17.19 6.14 4.55
N GLU A 306 -16.70 5.63 5.67
CA GLU A 306 -15.90 6.41 6.62
C GLU A 306 -14.54 6.83 6.04
N SER A 307 -13.83 5.90 5.39
CA SER A 307 -12.55 6.16 4.73
C SER A 307 -12.69 7.25 3.67
N VAL A 308 -13.67 7.08 2.77
CA VAL A 308 -13.98 8.03 1.69
C VAL A 308 -14.37 9.39 2.25
N ALA A 309 -15.26 9.44 3.25
CA ALA A 309 -15.70 10.71 3.84
C ALA A 309 -14.55 11.45 4.54
N ARG A 310 -13.66 10.72 5.21
CA ARG A 310 -12.44 11.29 5.81
C ARG A 310 -11.50 11.84 4.75
N SER A 311 -11.18 11.06 3.73
CA SER A 311 -10.29 11.48 2.63
C SER A 311 -10.87 12.68 1.88
N ALA A 312 -12.16 12.67 1.52
CA ALA A 312 -12.79 13.76 0.77
C ALA A 312 -12.90 15.05 1.58
N THR A 313 -13.23 14.96 2.88
CA THR A 313 -13.26 16.17 3.74
C THR A 313 -11.86 16.68 4.06
N GLY A 314 -10.88 15.79 4.28
CA GLY A 314 -9.46 16.17 4.36
C GLY A 314 -9.03 16.92 3.11
N LEU A 315 -9.24 16.33 1.93
CA LEU A 315 -8.87 16.94 0.66
C LEU A 315 -9.51 18.33 0.44
N LEU A 316 -10.77 18.52 0.82
CA LEU A 316 -11.42 19.85 0.82
C LEU A 316 -10.70 20.84 1.73
N GLY A 317 -10.23 20.42 2.90
CA GLY A 317 -9.47 21.30 3.78
C GLY A 317 -8.06 21.57 3.24
N ASP A 318 -7.39 20.58 2.65
CA ASP A 318 -6.01 20.70 2.15
C ASP A 318 -5.96 21.71 1.02
N ILE A 319 -6.87 21.57 0.04
CA ILE A 319 -7.00 22.52 -1.06
C ILE A 319 -7.34 23.92 -0.54
N ALA A 320 -8.25 24.05 0.44
CA ALA A 320 -8.60 25.36 1.00
C ALA A 320 -7.40 26.05 1.68
N ALA A 321 -6.54 25.26 2.34
CA ALA A 321 -5.34 25.75 3.01
C ALA A 321 -4.21 26.08 2.02
N MET A 322 -4.06 25.30 0.95
CA MET A 322 -3.05 25.50 -0.11
C MET A 322 -3.26 26.79 -0.90
N TYR A 323 -4.52 27.27 -1.04
CA TYR A 323 -4.86 28.44 -1.84
C TYR A 323 -5.47 29.58 -1.01
N PRO A 324 -4.75 30.20 -0.08
CA PRO A 324 -5.30 31.12 0.93
C PRO A 324 -5.76 32.49 0.37
N GLN A 325 -5.58 32.75 -0.93
CA GLN A 325 -5.89 34.04 -1.55
C GLN A 325 -7.29 34.08 -2.20
N GLY A 326 -8.11 33.05 -1.98
CA GLY A 326 -9.50 33.04 -2.42
C GLY A 326 -9.71 32.55 -3.85
N GLN A 327 -8.71 31.87 -4.43
CA GLN A 327 -8.78 31.32 -5.79
C GLN A 327 -9.99 30.39 -5.98
N PHE A 328 -10.35 29.64 -4.93
CA PHE A 328 -11.48 28.70 -4.94
C PHE A 328 -12.68 29.18 -4.11
N LYS A 329 -12.73 30.47 -3.75
CA LYS A 329 -13.78 31.02 -2.87
C LYS A 329 -15.19 30.69 -3.37
N ALA A 330 -15.46 30.89 -4.66
CA ALA A 330 -16.77 30.65 -5.27
C ALA A 330 -17.24 29.20 -5.06
N TYR A 331 -16.33 28.25 -5.16
CA TYR A 331 -16.62 26.83 -4.94
C TYR A 331 -16.92 26.55 -3.46
N TYR A 332 -16.11 27.10 -2.54
CA TYR A 332 -16.34 26.93 -1.09
C TYR A 332 -17.60 27.63 -0.57
N GLU A 333 -18.19 28.56 -1.32
CA GLU A 333 -19.49 29.17 -1.06
C GLU A 333 -20.68 28.27 -1.47
N GLU A 334 -20.45 27.22 -2.26
CA GLU A 334 -21.52 26.30 -2.65
C GLU A 334 -22.10 25.56 -1.43
N GLN A 335 -23.43 25.43 -1.44
CA GLN A 335 -24.18 24.89 -0.31
C GLN A 335 -23.82 23.42 0.00
N TRP A 336 -23.60 22.61 -1.05
CA TRP A 336 -23.30 21.19 -0.89
C TRP A 336 -21.98 20.96 -0.14
N VAL A 337 -20.99 21.86 -0.27
CA VAL A 337 -19.71 21.76 0.46
C VAL A 337 -19.96 21.84 1.96
N THR A 338 -20.75 22.85 2.37
CA THR A 338 -21.13 23.02 3.78
C THR A 338 -21.94 21.83 4.30
N ASP A 339 -22.89 21.35 3.50
CA ASP A 339 -23.78 20.26 3.89
C ASP A 339 -23.03 18.94 4.01
N TYR A 340 -22.11 18.66 3.08
CA TYR A 340 -21.27 17.46 3.11
C TYR A 340 -20.35 17.46 4.34
N ILE A 341 -19.61 18.55 4.58
CA ILE A 341 -18.72 18.67 5.75
C ILE A 341 -19.51 18.50 7.06
N LYS A 342 -20.68 19.14 7.17
CA LYS A 342 -21.53 19.01 8.36
C LYS A 342 -22.05 17.59 8.54
N ARG A 343 -22.53 16.95 7.46
CA ARG A 343 -23.03 15.57 7.47
C ARG A 343 -21.95 14.61 7.94
N THR A 344 -20.74 14.70 7.40
CA THR A 344 -19.57 13.91 7.84
C THR A 344 -19.28 14.13 9.33
N ARG A 345 -19.23 15.40 9.78
CA ARG A 345 -18.97 15.72 11.20
C ARG A 345 -20.05 15.21 12.15
N SER A 346 -21.31 15.23 11.75
CA SER A 346 -22.45 14.84 12.59
C SER A 346 -22.80 13.35 12.52
N ASN A 347 -22.15 12.59 11.64
CA ASN A 347 -22.45 11.17 11.48
C ASN A 347 -22.03 10.41 12.76
N GLY A 348 -22.99 9.78 13.42
CA GLY A 348 -22.77 9.04 14.65
C GLY A 348 -22.00 7.72 14.47
N LEU A 349 -21.90 7.22 13.24
CA LEU A 349 -21.18 5.99 12.92
C LEU A 349 -19.67 6.21 12.71
N PHE A 350 -19.25 7.45 12.45
CA PHE A 350 -17.85 7.78 12.18
C PHE A 350 -17.04 8.00 13.46
N ASP A 351 -15.77 7.62 13.40
CA ASP A 351 -14.78 7.84 14.45
C ASP A 351 -14.44 9.33 14.64
N GLU A 352 -13.70 9.63 15.70
CA GLU A 352 -13.30 11.02 15.96
C GLU A 352 -12.30 11.55 14.93
N LYS A 353 -11.45 10.71 14.32
CA LYS A 353 -10.48 11.16 13.31
C LYS A 353 -11.19 11.73 12.07
N THR A 354 -12.25 11.07 11.63
CA THR A 354 -13.10 11.49 10.51
C THR A 354 -13.85 12.78 10.84
N LYS A 355 -14.36 12.89 12.08
CA LYS A 355 -15.00 14.13 12.53
C LYS A 355 -14.02 15.29 12.67
N ASP A 356 -12.78 15.02 13.06
CA ASP A 356 -11.71 16.01 13.16
C ASP A 356 -11.27 16.51 11.79
N ALA A 357 -11.14 15.62 10.79
CA ALA A 357 -10.92 16.00 9.39
C ALA A 357 -12.04 16.94 8.90
N ALA A 358 -13.31 16.62 9.18
CA ALA A 358 -14.44 17.47 8.84
C ALA A 358 -14.47 18.80 9.62
N ARG A 359 -14.05 18.82 10.90
CA ARG A 359 -13.91 20.07 11.68
C ARG A 359 -12.86 20.99 11.06
N TRP A 360 -11.72 20.42 10.71
CA TRP A 360 -10.63 21.15 10.07
C TRP A 360 -11.02 21.68 8.68
N ALA A 361 -11.66 20.86 7.85
CA ALA A 361 -12.21 21.28 6.57
C ALA A 361 -13.19 22.46 6.72
N ARG A 362 -14.06 22.41 7.75
CA ARG A 362 -15.00 23.51 8.05
C ARG A 362 -14.27 24.79 8.46
N GLU A 363 -13.16 24.69 9.16
CA GLU A 363 -12.34 25.85 9.53
C GLU A 363 -11.73 26.49 8.28
N GLN A 364 -11.11 25.70 7.40
CA GLN A 364 -10.50 26.22 6.18
C GLN A 364 -11.55 26.78 5.21
N GLN A 365 -12.71 26.14 5.08
CA GLN A 365 -13.83 26.67 4.30
C GLN A 365 -14.26 28.07 4.80
N LYS A 366 -14.39 28.26 6.12
CA LYS A 366 -14.75 29.58 6.67
C LYS A 366 -13.69 30.63 6.37
N ARG A 367 -12.42 30.27 6.47
CA ARG A 367 -11.31 31.18 6.11
C ARG A 367 -11.42 31.61 4.66
N GLN A 368 -11.65 30.67 3.74
CA GLN A 368 -11.90 30.96 2.31
C GLN A 368 -13.07 31.93 2.08
N GLN A 369 -14.21 31.69 2.73
CA GLN A 369 -15.42 32.53 2.58
C GLN A 369 -15.23 33.96 3.10
N GLN A 370 -14.37 34.14 4.11
CA GLN A 370 -14.10 35.45 4.74
C GLN A 370 -13.11 36.32 3.97
N ILE A 371 -12.50 35.80 2.91
CA ILE A 371 -11.56 36.57 2.08
C ILE A 371 -12.35 37.69 1.37
N PRO A 372 -11.95 38.98 1.51
CA PRO A 372 -12.56 40.08 0.77
C PRO A 372 -12.53 39.76 -0.72
N GLY A 373 -13.65 39.91 -1.42
CA GLY A 373 -13.71 39.59 -2.85
C GLY A 373 -12.60 40.31 -3.61
N LEU A 374 -11.87 39.56 -4.46
CA LEU A 374 -10.95 40.14 -5.44
C LEU A 374 -11.76 41.15 -6.26
N LEU A 375 -11.50 42.44 -6.05
CA LEU A 375 -12.01 43.49 -6.90
C LEU A 375 -11.38 43.30 -8.29
N GLY A 376 -12.19 42.81 -9.23
CA GLY A 376 -12.11 43.06 -10.68
C GLY A 376 -10.84 42.65 -11.39
#